data_AF-A0AAD6APQ2-F1
#
_entry.id   AF-A0AAD6APQ2-F1
#
_cell.length_a   1.000
_cell.length_b   1.000
_cell.length_c   1.000
_cell.angle_alpha   90.00
_cell.angle_beta   90.00
_cell.angle_gamma   90.00
#
_symmetry.space_group_name_H-M   'P 1'
#
loop_
_entity.id
_entity.type
_entity.pdbx_description
1 polymer ?
#
loop_
_entity_poly.entity_id
_entity_poly.type
_entity_poly.pdbx_seq_one_letter_code
_entity_poly.pdbx_strand_id
1 'polypeptide(L)'
;ITELCGATRLGHFGRSQFYIALKLIAIAQSGLPLRVESLNSASVFQRFGLSVIGAETVFVKVRWVVSRQMRFEGGFQGRSNKLVDGCYSFWQAGLLPLLHRALFKEGESELSRRRWMFEQQALQEYILLCCQNPGGGLVDKPGKSRDFYHTCYCLSGLSIAQHFGNMDLHHEMILGEEENRLAPTHPVYNICPEKVSKALQHFHQLPLPDDSRQPGPPAPDHLQS
;
A
#
# COMPACT_ATOMS: atom_id res chain seq x y z
N ILE A 1 7.75 5.40 29.91
CA ILE A 1 7.48 5.43 28.45
C ILE A 1 8.76 5.20 27.63
N THR A 2 9.90 5.80 27.98
CA THR A 2 11.19 5.54 27.32
C THR A 2 11.77 4.14 27.57
N GLU A 3 11.49 3.53 28.73
CA GLU A 3 11.93 2.16 29.05
C GLU A 3 11.02 1.05 28.51
N LEU A 4 9.76 1.36 28.14
CA LEU A 4 8.83 0.33 27.64
C LEU A 4 9.09 -0.04 26.16
N CYS A 5 9.82 0.81 25.42
CA CYS A 5 9.95 0.70 23.98
C CYS A 5 11.32 0.19 23.49
N GLY A 6 12.28 -0.10 24.39
CA GLY A 6 13.54 -0.79 24.06
C GLY A 6 14.35 -0.21 22.89
N ALA A 7 14.21 1.09 22.59
CA ALA A 7 14.82 1.71 21.42
C ALA A 7 16.24 2.21 21.73
N THR A 8 17.23 1.30 21.77
CA THR A 8 18.64 1.66 21.99
C THR A 8 19.45 1.89 20.70
N ARG A 9 18.84 1.93 19.51
CA ARG A 9 19.52 2.44 18.29
C ARG A 9 18.58 3.24 17.39
N LEU A 10 18.86 4.54 17.30
CA LEU A 10 18.28 5.50 16.35
C LEU A 10 18.75 5.17 14.91
N GLY A 11 18.06 4.25 14.25
CA GLY A 11 18.08 4.18 12.79
C GLY A 11 17.15 5.25 12.23
N HIS A 12 17.71 6.42 11.89
CA HIS A 12 16.99 7.54 11.30
C HIS A 12 16.54 7.17 9.87
N PHE A 13 15.32 6.66 9.75
CA PHE A 13 14.74 6.22 8.50
C PHE A 13 13.64 7.21 8.10
N GLY A 14 14.04 8.22 7.31
CA GLY A 14 13.27 9.42 6.96
C GLY A 14 12.43 9.33 5.66
N ARG A 15 12.00 10.50 5.15
CA ARG A 15 11.05 10.75 4.02
C ARG A 15 11.16 9.80 2.81
N SER A 16 12.32 9.24 2.54
CA SER A 16 12.59 8.31 1.43
C SER A 16 11.70 7.07 1.41
N GLN A 17 11.13 6.64 2.54
CA GLN A 17 10.37 5.38 2.64
C GLN A 17 8.88 5.50 2.33
N PHE A 18 8.27 6.65 2.58
CA PHE A 18 6.94 6.95 2.03
C PHE A 18 7.00 6.94 0.49
N TYR A 19 8.09 7.46 -0.08
CA TYR A 19 8.33 7.36 -1.52
C TYR A 19 8.60 5.93 -1.99
N ILE A 20 9.03 5.00 -1.13
CA ILE A 20 9.15 3.59 -1.53
C ILE A 20 7.78 2.99 -1.80
N ALA A 21 6.77 3.31 -0.98
CA ALA A 21 5.39 2.87 -1.20
C ALA A 21 4.85 3.40 -2.54
N LEU A 22 5.03 4.70 -2.78
CA LEU A 22 4.63 5.34 -4.03
C LEU A 22 5.41 4.82 -5.24
N LYS A 23 6.72 4.57 -5.10
CA LYS A 23 7.55 3.97 -6.16
C LYS A 23 7.11 2.55 -6.47
N LEU A 24 6.79 1.74 -5.45
CA LEU A 24 6.29 0.37 -5.62
C LEU A 24 5.00 0.36 -6.42
N ILE A 25 4.05 1.23 -6.05
CA ILE A 25 2.81 1.42 -6.78
C ILE A 25 3.10 1.89 -8.20
N ALA A 26 3.92 2.94 -8.39
CA ALA A 26 4.26 3.47 -9.70
C ALA A 26 4.95 2.43 -10.61
N ILE A 27 5.90 1.65 -10.11
CA ILE A 27 6.56 0.56 -10.86
C ILE A 27 5.53 -0.47 -11.30
N ALA A 28 4.64 -0.88 -10.39
CA ALA A 28 3.58 -1.82 -10.70
C ALA A 28 2.58 -1.27 -11.73
N GLN A 29 2.27 0.03 -11.67
CA GLN A 29 1.38 0.72 -12.62
C GLN A 29 2.01 0.86 -14.01
N SER A 30 3.32 1.10 -14.09
CA SER A 30 4.04 1.23 -15.37
C SER A 30 4.21 -0.07 -16.13
N GLY A 31 3.63 -1.19 -15.67
CA GLY A 31 3.79 -2.51 -16.28
C GLY A 31 5.21 -3.04 -16.23
N LEU A 32 6.11 -2.35 -15.52
CA LEU A 32 7.47 -2.80 -15.30
C LEU A 32 7.42 -4.02 -14.38
N PRO A 33 8.26 -5.05 -14.63
CA PRO A 33 8.41 -6.13 -13.68
C PRO A 33 8.69 -5.53 -12.29
N LEU A 34 7.91 -5.92 -11.28
CA LEU A 34 8.25 -5.68 -9.88
C LEU A 34 9.49 -6.53 -9.56
N ARG A 35 10.62 -6.05 -10.05
CA ARG A 35 11.95 -6.62 -9.93
C ARG A 35 12.64 -5.97 -8.74
N VAL A 36 13.45 -6.75 -8.03
CA VAL A 36 14.15 -6.29 -6.81
C VAL A 36 15.01 -5.05 -7.09
N GLU A 37 15.51 -4.93 -8.31
CA GLU A 37 16.36 -3.82 -8.75
C GLU A 37 15.60 -2.48 -8.85
N SER A 38 14.31 -2.50 -9.20
CA SER A 38 13.47 -1.30 -9.31
C SER A 38 13.16 -0.67 -7.93
N LEU A 39 13.45 -1.40 -6.87
CA LEU A 39 13.22 -1.01 -5.48
C LEU A 39 14.36 -0.20 -4.87
N ASN A 40 15.49 -0.08 -5.57
CA ASN A 40 16.63 0.69 -5.10
C ASN A 40 16.41 2.19 -5.32
N SER A 41 16.47 3.00 -4.26
CA SER A 41 16.64 4.47 -4.36
C SER A 41 18.06 4.87 -4.78
N ALA A 42 18.80 3.96 -5.42
CA ALA A 42 20.23 4.04 -5.65
C ALA A 42 20.58 4.26 -7.12
N SER A 43 19.87 5.16 -7.82
CA SER A 43 20.53 5.89 -8.92
C SER A 43 21.62 6.87 -8.40
N VAL A 44 21.82 6.95 -7.07
CA VAL A 44 22.90 7.71 -6.42
C VAL A 44 24.12 6.85 -6.06
N PHE A 45 24.01 5.51 -6.00
CA PHE A 45 25.14 4.62 -5.67
C PHE A 45 25.70 3.83 -6.88
N GLN A 46 25.39 4.27 -8.10
CA GLN A 46 25.97 3.69 -9.33
C GLN A 46 27.46 4.07 -9.54
N ARG A 47 28.18 4.49 -8.48
CA ARG A 47 29.59 4.88 -8.54
C ARG A 47 30.56 3.87 -7.92
N PHE A 48 30.07 2.74 -7.37
CA PHE A 48 30.93 1.76 -6.68
C PHE A 48 30.85 0.30 -7.17
N GLY A 49 30.24 0.03 -8.32
CA GLY A 49 30.50 -1.22 -9.06
C GLY A 49 30.21 -2.54 -8.32
N LEU A 50 29.19 -2.60 -7.46
CA LEU A 50 28.75 -3.85 -6.83
C LEU A 50 27.49 -4.39 -7.52
N SER A 51 27.66 -5.44 -8.31
CA SER A 51 26.62 -6.18 -9.01
C SER A 51 26.18 -7.41 -8.22
N VAL A 52 25.54 -7.24 -7.06
CA VAL A 52 24.71 -8.28 -6.40
C VAL A 52 23.68 -7.55 -5.52
N ILE A 53 22.47 -7.28 -6.01
CA ILE A 53 21.38 -6.74 -5.16
C ILE A 53 20.05 -7.41 -5.56
N GLY A 54 19.98 -8.74 -5.37
CA GLY A 54 18.77 -9.55 -5.46
C GLY A 54 18.40 -10.08 -4.06
N ALA A 55 17.11 -10.24 -3.78
CA ALA A 55 16.52 -10.69 -2.50
C ALA A 55 16.73 -9.81 -1.24
N GLU A 56 17.96 -9.45 -0.86
CA GLU A 56 18.23 -8.78 0.44
C GLU A 56 17.50 -7.44 0.62
N THR A 57 17.35 -6.67 -0.47
CA THR A 57 16.64 -5.38 -0.43
C THR A 57 15.13 -5.54 -0.22
N VAL A 58 14.52 -6.64 -0.72
CA VAL A 58 13.09 -6.92 -0.50
C VAL A 58 12.86 -7.28 0.96
N PHE A 59 13.71 -8.12 1.55
CA PHE A 59 13.62 -8.50 2.96
C PHE A 59 13.76 -7.29 3.89
N VAL A 60 14.68 -6.37 3.61
CA VAL A 60 14.81 -5.11 4.37
C VAL A 60 13.54 -4.28 4.28
N LYS A 61 12.90 -4.23 3.11
CA LYS A 61 11.65 -3.49 2.90
C LYS A 61 10.47 -4.15 3.62
N VAL A 62 10.32 -5.48 3.51
CA VAL A 62 9.32 -6.26 4.26
C VAL A 62 9.47 -6.00 5.76
N ARG A 63 10.68 -6.20 6.30
CA ARG A 63 10.96 -5.95 7.71
C ARG A 63 10.59 -4.52 8.12
N TRP A 64 10.90 -3.53 7.27
CA TRP A 64 10.57 -2.14 7.55
C TRP A 64 9.06 -1.89 7.63
N VAL A 65 8.29 -2.33 6.64
CA VAL A 65 6.83 -2.09 6.59
C VAL A 65 6.09 -2.87 7.66
N VAL A 66 6.48 -4.13 7.93
CA VAL A 66 5.88 -4.91 9.02
C VAL A 66 6.14 -4.25 10.38
N SER A 67 7.32 -3.64 10.56
CA SER A 67 7.65 -2.85 11.76
C SER A 67 6.88 -1.52 11.87
N ARG A 68 6.00 -1.20 10.92
CA ARG A 68 5.08 -0.06 11.00
C ARG A 68 3.73 -0.41 11.62
N GLN A 69 3.39 -1.69 11.73
CA GLN A 69 2.21 -2.08 12.49
C GLN A 69 2.47 -1.89 13.98
N MET A 70 1.54 -1.21 14.64
CA MET A 70 1.64 -0.85 16.04
C MET A 70 1.21 -2.04 16.90
N ARG A 71 2.07 -2.48 17.83
CA ARG A 71 1.83 -3.69 18.63
C ARG A 71 0.63 -3.61 19.56
N PHE A 72 0.30 -2.41 20.02
CA PHE A 72 -0.81 -2.20 20.95
C PHE A 72 -2.08 -1.78 20.22
N GLU A 73 -1.98 -0.78 19.35
CA GLU A 73 -3.13 -0.21 18.64
C GLU A 73 -3.62 -1.09 17.48
N GLY A 74 -2.79 -1.97 16.91
CA GLY A 74 -3.13 -2.82 15.76
C GLY A 74 -3.06 -2.12 14.40
N GLY A 75 -3.24 -0.80 14.36
CA GLY A 75 -3.09 0.05 13.16
C GLY A 75 -1.64 0.28 12.73
N PHE A 76 -1.43 1.12 11.71
CA PHE A 76 -0.09 1.43 11.20
C PHE A 76 0.32 2.88 11.48
N GLN A 77 1.63 3.09 11.70
CA GLN A 77 2.27 4.42 11.66
C GLN A 77 2.95 4.63 10.30
N GLY A 78 2.97 5.87 9.80
CA GLY A 78 3.62 6.15 8.51
C GLY A 78 5.15 6.09 8.52
N ARG A 79 5.74 6.37 9.68
CA ARG A 79 7.19 6.45 9.90
C ARG A 79 7.51 6.05 11.33
N SER A 80 8.75 5.61 11.58
CA SER A 80 9.20 5.21 12.91
C SER A 80 9.02 6.32 13.95
N ASN A 81 8.62 5.94 15.16
CA ASN A 81 8.39 6.84 16.30
C ASN A 81 7.34 7.93 16.03
N LYS A 82 6.31 7.60 15.24
CA LYS A 82 5.13 8.44 15.02
C LYS A 82 3.88 7.71 15.48
N LEU A 83 2.80 8.45 15.59
CA LEU A 83 1.53 7.90 16.03
C LEU A 83 0.92 7.02 14.93
N VAL A 84 0.07 6.10 15.37
CA VAL A 84 -0.86 5.37 14.50
C VAL A 84 -1.79 6.34 13.76
N ASP A 85 -2.18 5.98 12.54
CA ASP A 85 -3.16 6.73 11.74
C ASP A 85 -3.88 5.79 10.75
N GLY A 86 -5.20 5.87 10.72
CA GLY A 86 -6.10 5.04 9.93
C GLY A 86 -5.82 5.04 8.42
N CYS A 87 -5.29 6.13 7.85
CA CYS A 87 -4.98 6.13 6.42
C CYS A 87 -3.81 5.20 6.07
N TYR A 88 -2.90 4.94 7.02
CA TYR A 88 -1.80 4.01 6.82
C TYR A 88 -2.25 2.54 6.77
N SER A 89 -3.50 2.25 7.13
CA SER A 89 -4.13 0.94 6.90
C SER A 89 -4.06 0.54 5.43
N PHE A 90 -4.18 1.47 4.47
CA PHE A 90 -3.92 1.16 3.06
C PHE A 90 -2.46 1.38 2.68
N TRP A 91 -1.90 2.56 2.99
CA TRP A 91 -0.58 2.93 2.49
C TRP A 91 0.56 2.02 2.96
N GLN A 92 0.44 1.41 4.14
CA GLN A 92 1.43 0.44 4.64
C GLN A 92 1.00 -0.99 4.36
N ALA A 93 -0.21 -1.40 4.77
CA ALA A 93 -0.64 -2.79 4.61
C ALA A 93 -0.77 -3.18 3.12
N GLY A 94 -1.15 -2.25 2.24
CA GLY A 94 -1.26 -2.49 0.80
C GLY A 94 0.07 -2.74 0.09
N LEU A 95 1.20 -2.47 0.72
CA LEU A 95 2.50 -2.91 0.21
C LEU A 95 2.72 -4.41 0.39
N LEU A 96 2.07 -5.05 1.37
CA LEU A 96 2.37 -6.44 1.71
C LEU A 96 1.85 -7.41 0.65
N PRO A 97 0.67 -7.22 0.03
CA PRO A 97 0.28 -7.99 -1.15
C PRO A 97 1.26 -7.85 -2.32
N LEU A 98 1.81 -6.65 -2.55
CA LEU A 98 2.79 -6.42 -3.62
C LEU A 98 4.11 -7.14 -3.35
N LEU A 99 4.61 -7.04 -2.13
CA LEU A 99 5.83 -7.71 -1.68
C LEU A 99 5.65 -9.23 -1.65
N HIS A 100 4.48 -9.71 -1.21
CA HIS A 100 4.13 -11.13 -1.24
C HIS A 100 4.19 -11.67 -2.66
N ARG A 101 3.60 -10.97 -3.64
CA ARG A 101 3.66 -11.38 -5.05
C ARG A 101 5.09 -11.37 -5.61
N ALA A 102 5.90 -10.38 -5.24
CA ALA A 102 7.29 -10.31 -5.67
C ALA A 102 8.10 -11.50 -5.13
N LEU A 103 7.99 -11.78 -3.83
CA LEU A 103 8.69 -12.91 -3.20
C LEU A 103 8.18 -14.27 -3.71
N PHE A 104 6.88 -14.42 -3.96
CA PHE A 104 6.31 -15.66 -4.48
C PHE A 104 6.86 -16.02 -5.87
N LYS A 105 7.11 -15.01 -6.71
CA LYS A 105 7.71 -15.22 -8.04
C LYS A 105 9.17 -15.68 -7.99
N GLU A 106 9.90 -15.29 -6.96
CA GLU A 106 11.29 -15.71 -6.73
C GLU A 106 11.38 -17.14 -6.16
N GLY A 107 10.26 -17.82 -5.94
CA GLY A 107 10.21 -19.21 -5.49
C GLY A 107 10.34 -19.39 -3.97
N GLU A 108 10.10 -18.35 -3.19
CA GLU A 108 10.16 -18.39 -1.72
C GLU A 108 9.13 -19.39 -1.13
N SER A 109 9.62 -20.53 -0.62
CA SER A 109 8.78 -21.64 -0.12
C SER A 109 8.06 -21.33 1.19
N GLU A 110 8.59 -20.40 1.98
CA GLU A 110 8.13 -20.09 3.35
C GLU A 110 6.97 -19.09 3.40
N LEU A 111 6.51 -18.58 2.26
CA LEU A 111 5.38 -17.64 2.23
C LEU A 111 4.07 -18.34 2.60
N SER A 112 3.34 -17.73 3.54
CA SER A 112 2.00 -18.16 3.91
C SER A 112 1.06 -18.19 2.70
N ARG A 113 0.32 -19.28 2.51
CA ARG A 113 -0.69 -19.40 1.44
C ARG A 113 -2.09 -18.95 1.86
N ARG A 114 -2.22 -18.31 3.03
CA ARG A 114 -3.52 -17.90 3.60
C ARG A 114 -3.54 -16.51 4.21
N ARG A 115 -2.38 -15.91 4.46
CA ARG A 115 -2.27 -14.66 5.22
C ARG A 115 -1.18 -13.77 4.67
N TRP A 116 -1.45 -12.47 4.68
CA TRP A 116 -0.44 -11.45 4.41
C TRP A 116 0.57 -11.39 5.56
N MET A 117 1.72 -10.80 5.31
CA MET A 117 2.82 -10.70 6.28
C MET A 117 2.58 -9.62 7.35
N PHE A 118 1.34 -9.45 7.83
CA PHE A 118 0.96 -8.53 8.91
C PHE A 118 -0.21 -9.12 9.73
N GLU A 119 -0.44 -8.58 10.93
CA GLU A 119 -1.55 -9.00 11.78
C GLU A 119 -2.88 -8.46 11.23
N GLN A 120 -3.48 -9.22 10.31
CA GLN A 120 -4.73 -8.87 9.63
C GLN A 120 -5.86 -8.59 10.61
N GLN A 121 -6.04 -9.45 11.62
CA GLN A 121 -7.09 -9.29 12.62
C GLN A 121 -6.92 -7.99 13.43
N ALA A 122 -5.71 -7.71 13.91
CA ALA A 122 -5.42 -6.50 14.68
C ALA A 122 -5.67 -5.21 13.87
N LEU A 123 -5.42 -5.24 12.55
CA LEU A 123 -5.75 -4.09 11.70
C LEU A 123 -7.27 -3.90 11.55
N GLN A 124 -8.04 -4.99 11.43
CA GLN A 124 -9.50 -4.91 11.41
C GLN A 124 -10.06 -4.39 12.73
N GLU A 125 -9.55 -4.89 13.86
CA GLU A 125 -9.90 -4.40 15.21
C GLU A 125 -9.67 -2.90 15.33
N TYR A 126 -8.50 -2.41 14.92
CA TYR A 126 -8.19 -0.98 14.94
C TYR A 126 -9.19 -0.15 14.13
N ILE A 127 -9.47 -0.57 12.88
CA ILE A 127 -10.36 0.20 11.99
C ILE A 127 -11.79 0.19 12.53
N LEU A 128 -12.32 -0.98 12.90
CA LEU A 128 -13.70 -1.14 13.33
C LEU A 128 -13.96 -0.50 14.71
N LEU A 129 -12.99 -0.55 15.63
CA LEU A 129 -13.17 -0.03 16.99
C LEU A 129 -12.73 1.43 17.15
N CYS A 130 -11.72 1.90 16.40
CA CYS A 130 -11.08 3.18 16.65
C CYS A 130 -11.24 4.22 15.52
N CYS A 131 -11.48 3.79 14.29
CA CYS A 131 -11.52 4.69 13.13
C CYS A 131 -12.93 5.05 12.67
N GLN A 132 -13.99 4.47 13.24
CA GLN A 132 -15.37 4.78 12.85
C GLN A 132 -15.91 6.01 13.58
N ASN A 133 -16.58 6.90 12.85
CA ASN A 133 -17.35 8.00 13.43
C ASN A 133 -18.83 7.60 13.58
N PRO A 134 -19.47 7.80 14.75
CA PRO A 134 -20.88 7.46 14.95
C PRO A 134 -21.86 8.16 13.99
N GLY A 135 -21.51 9.33 13.46
CA GLY A 135 -22.31 10.03 12.45
C GLY A 135 -22.10 9.54 11.02
N GLY A 136 -21.26 8.52 10.81
CA GLY A 136 -20.83 8.02 9.51
C GLY A 136 -19.47 8.56 9.07
N GLY A 137 -18.78 7.81 8.20
CA GLY A 137 -17.41 8.09 7.76
C GLY A 137 -16.35 7.59 8.74
N LEU A 138 -15.09 7.57 8.29
CA LEU A 138 -13.95 7.14 9.09
C LEU A 138 -12.96 8.29 9.33
N VAL A 139 -12.11 8.11 10.34
CA VAL A 139 -11.19 9.11 10.88
C VAL A 139 -9.75 8.58 10.93
N ASP A 140 -8.80 9.49 11.11
CA ASP A 140 -7.41 9.19 11.45
C ASP A 140 -7.32 8.28 12.70
N LYS A 141 -7.77 8.80 13.85
CA LYS A 141 -7.74 8.13 15.16
C LYS A 141 -8.83 8.73 16.06
N PRO A 142 -9.12 8.12 17.24
CA PRO A 142 -10.08 8.69 18.19
C PRO A 142 -9.77 10.16 18.54
N GLY A 143 -10.82 10.98 18.59
CA GLY A 143 -10.71 12.42 18.83
C GLY A 143 -10.37 13.27 17.60
N LYS A 144 -10.23 12.69 16.41
CA LYS A 144 -10.10 13.42 15.14
C LYS A 144 -11.43 13.55 14.41
N SER A 145 -11.50 14.54 13.52
CA SER A 145 -12.66 14.75 12.66
C SER A 145 -12.68 13.75 11.51
N ARG A 146 -13.87 13.43 11.03
CA ARG A 146 -14.06 12.61 9.83
C ARG A 146 -13.79 13.39 8.56
N ASP A 147 -13.32 12.68 7.55
CA ASP A 147 -13.17 13.20 6.20
C ASP A 147 -13.23 12.07 5.17
N PHE A 148 -13.37 12.43 3.89
CA PHE A 148 -13.47 11.46 2.80
C PHE A 148 -12.16 10.71 2.55
N TYR A 149 -11.02 11.32 2.87
CA TYR A 149 -9.70 10.73 2.66
C TYR A 149 -9.50 9.52 3.60
N HIS A 150 -9.72 9.70 4.90
CA HIS A 150 -9.65 8.62 5.88
C HIS A 150 -10.75 7.59 5.66
N THR A 151 -11.96 8.02 5.28
CA THR A 151 -13.03 7.11 4.88
C THR A 151 -12.55 6.17 3.77
N CYS A 152 -11.98 6.71 2.70
CA CYS A 152 -11.46 5.93 1.58
C CYS A 152 -10.35 4.96 2.02
N TYR A 153 -9.30 5.47 2.67
CA TYR A 153 -8.10 4.66 2.95
C TYR A 153 -8.26 3.69 4.13
N CYS A 154 -9.13 3.99 5.11
CA CYS A 154 -9.48 3.02 6.14
C CYS A 154 -10.25 1.84 5.54
N LEU A 155 -11.26 2.10 4.71
CA LEU A 155 -12.03 1.03 4.05
C LEU A 155 -11.16 0.24 3.07
N SER A 156 -10.27 0.92 2.34
CA SER A 156 -9.31 0.26 1.45
C SER A 156 -8.36 -0.66 2.24
N GLY A 157 -7.85 -0.21 3.40
CA GLY A 157 -7.03 -1.02 4.29
C GLY A 157 -7.78 -2.18 4.93
N LEU A 158 -9.05 -1.97 5.32
CA LEU A 158 -9.93 -3.01 5.83
C LEU A 158 -10.16 -4.12 4.79
N SER A 159 -10.43 -3.74 3.54
CA SER A 159 -10.53 -4.67 2.41
C SER A 159 -9.23 -5.50 2.24
N ILE A 160 -8.06 -4.87 2.29
CA ILE A 160 -6.78 -5.59 2.21
C ILE A 160 -6.59 -6.56 3.39
N ALA A 161 -7.02 -6.19 4.60
CA ALA A 161 -6.95 -7.04 5.78
C ALA A 161 -7.92 -8.22 5.73
N GLN A 162 -9.03 -8.10 4.99
CA GLN A 162 -10.04 -9.14 4.85
C GLN A 162 -9.67 -10.17 3.78
N HIS A 163 -9.02 -9.74 2.70
CA HIS A 163 -8.86 -10.55 1.48
C HIS A 163 -7.41 -10.94 1.23
N PHE A 164 -7.11 -12.24 1.30
CA PHE A 164 -5.81 -12.80 0.91
C PHE A 164 -5.87 -13.50 -0.45
N GLY A 165 -4.82 -13.29 -1.25
CA GLY A 165 -4.56 -14.02 -2.48
C GLY A 165 -5.37 -13.56 -3.70
N ASN A 166 -5.37 -14.40 -4.73
CA ASN A 166 -6.19 -14.27 -5.94
C ASN A 166 -6.78 -15.63 -6.29
N MET A 167 -7.85 -15.64 -7.10
CA MET A 167 -8.51 -16.79 -7.76
C MET A 167 -8.29 -18.17 -7.11
N ASP A 168 -7.13 -18.81 -7.33
CA ASP A 168 -6.85 -20.19 -6.91
C ASP A 168 -6.43 -20.34 -5.43
N LEU A 169 -5.98 -19.26 -4.79
CA LEU A 169 -5.55 -19.22 -3.38
C LEU A 169 -6.24 -18.06 -2.65
N HIS A 170 -7.57 -17.97 -2.78
CA HIS A 170 -8.37 -16.97 -2.08
C HIS A 170 -8.67 -17.41 -0.65
N HIS A 171 -8.39 -16.55 0.32
CA HIS A 171 -8.75 -16.76 1.72
C HIS A 171 -9.27 -15.46 2.33
N GLU A 172 -10.40 -15.56 3.04
CA GLU A 172 -11.04 -14.41 3.66
C GLU A 172 -11.00 -14.51 5.19
N MET A 173 -10.82 -13.38 5.83
CA MET A 173 -10.89 -13.23 7.27
C MET A 173 -11.76 -12.03 7.58
N ILE A 174 -13.03 -12.26 7.87
CA ILE A 174 -13.96 -11.18 8.22
C ILE A 174 -14.09 -11.17 9.75
N LEU A 175 -13.72 -10.06 10.37
CA LEU A 175 -13.89 -9.89 11.81
C LEU A 175 -15.28 -9.33 12.12
N GLY A 176 -15.97 -9.95 13.08
CA GLY A 176 -17.32 -9.57 13.49
C GLY A 176 -18.37 -10.18 12.57
N GLU A 177 -19.45 -9.43 12.35
CA GLU A 177 -20.57 -9.87 11.52
C GLU A 177 -20.24 -9.83 10.02
N GLU A 178 -20.99 -10.61 9.23
CA GLU A 178 -20.77 -10.76 7.79
C GLU A 178 -20.96 -9.43 7.02
N GLU A 179 -21.76 -8.51 7.55
CA GLU A 179 -21.97 -7.17 6.99
C GLU A 179 -20.71 -6.30 7.01
N ASN A 180 -19.69 -6.66 7.80
CA ASN A 180 -18.40 -5.98 7.76
C ASN A 180 -17.60 -6.31 6.49
N ARG A 181 -18.00 -7.32 5.72
CA ARG A 181 -17.31 -7.73 4.49
C ARG A 181 -17.35 -6.61 3.46
N LEU A 182 -16.18 -6.14 3.06
CA LEU A 182 -16.02 -5.21 1.95
C LEU A 182 -15.70 -5.95 0.66
N ALA A 183 -15.97 -5.29 -0.48
CA ALA A 183 -15.47 -5.76 -1.77
C ALA A 183 -13.91 -5.71 -1.78
N PRO A 184 -13.24 -6.63 -2.48
CA PRO A 184 -11.79 -6.60 -2.60
C PRO A 184 -11.31 -5.34 -3.35
N THR A 185 -10.13 -4.83 -2.98
CA THR A 185 -9.45 -3.74 -3.68
C THR A 185 -8.15 -4.22 -4.31
N HIS A 186 -7.85 -3.75 -5.52
CA HIS A 186 -6.60 -4.07 -6.20
C HIS A 186 -5.43 -3.32 -5.52
N PRO A 187 -4.41 -4.00 -4.99
CA PRO A 187 -3.39 -3.39 -4.12
C PRO A 187 -2.53 -2.33 -4.82
N VAL A 188 -2.49 -2.33 -6.15
CA VAL A 188 -1.79 -1.30 -6.96
C VAL A 188 -2.67 -0.07 -7.25
N TYR A 189 -3.94 -0.27 -7.60
CA TYR A 189 -4.79 0.79 -8.17
C TYR A 189 -5.82 1.33 -7.17
N ASN A 190 -5.99 0.65 -6.05
CA ASN A 190 -7.00 0.92 -5.03
C ASN A 190 -8.43 1.05 -5.57
N ILE A 191 -8.79 0.20 -6.52
CA ILE A 191 -10.15 0.03 -7.05
C ILE A 191 -10.45 -1.46 -7.17
N CYS A 192 -11.71 -1.86 -7.29
CA CYS A 192 -12.07 -3.27 -7.40
C CYS A 192 -11.32 -3.96 -8.56
N PRO A 193 -10.76 -5.17 -8.37
CA PRO A 193 -10.04 -5.90 -9.40
C PRO A 193 -10.80 -6.05 -10.72
N GLU A 194 -12.12 -6.20 -10.69
CA GLU A 194 -12.97 -6.32 -11.88
C GLU A 194 -12.98 -5.02 -12.69
N LYS A 195 -12.89 -3.86 -12.00
CA LYS A 195 -12.81 -2.55 -12.65
C LYS A 195 -11.45 -2.32 -13.30
N VAL A 196 -10.37 -2.78 -12.65
CA VAL A 196 -9.03 -2.81 -13.26
C VAL A 196 -9.05 -3.65 -14.54
N SER A 197 -9.59 -4.87 -14.46
CA SER A 197 -9.66 -5.77 -15.61
C SER A 197 -10.43 -5.16 -16.79
N LYS A 198 -11.60 -4.58 -16.51
CA LYS A 198 -12.41 -3.88 -17.53
C LYS A 198 -11.68 -2.69 -18.15
N ALA A 199 -11.02 -1.86 -17.33
CA ALA A 199 -10.27 -0.72 -17.83
C ALA A 199 -9.11 -1.16 -18.74
N LEU A 200 -8.30 -2.13 -18.29
CA LEU A 200 -7.19 -2.66 -19.08
C LEU A 200 -7.67 -3.29 -20.40
N GLN A 201 -8.73 -4.09 -20.37
CA GLN A 201 -9.31 -4.68 -21.59
C GLN A 201 -9.77 -3.62 -22.58
N HIS A 202 -10.40 -2.54 -22.10
CA HIS A 202 -10.85 -1.45 -22.95
C HIS A 202 -9.68 -0.68 -23.57
N PHE A 203 -8.74 -0.19 -22.74
CA PHE A 203 -7.65 0.67 -23.22
C PHE A 203 -6.61 -0.08 -24.06
N HIS A 204 -6.43 -1.40 -23.85
CA HIS A 204 -5.56 -2.22 -24.72
C HIS A 204 -6.07 -2.37 -26.15
N GLN A 205 -7.36 -2.10 -26.40
CA GLN A 205 -7.94 -2.12 -27.75
C GLN A 205 -7.72 -0.79 -28.51
N LEU A 206 -7.28 0.27 -27.81
CA LEU A 206 -7.05 1.58 -28.40
C LEU A 206 -5.56 1.71 -28.83
N PRO A 207 -5.27 2.43 -29.92
CA PRO A 207 -3.90 2.73 -30.30
C PRO A 207 -3.23 3.62 -29.26
N LEU A 208 -1.91 3.44 -29.07
CA LEU A 208 -1.12 4.36 -28.24
C LEU A 208 -1.16 5.77 -28.86
N PRO A 209 -1.35 6.83 -28.04
CA PRO A 209 -1.26 8.20 -28.54
C PRO A 209 0.09 8.45 -29.20
N ASP A 210 0.08 9.01 -30.40
CA ASP A 210 1.27 9.38 -31.15
C ASP A 210 1.88 10.65 -30.53
N ASP A 211 3.11 10.57 -30.00
CA ASP A 211 3.84 11.68 -29.36
C ASP A 211 4.17 12.82 -30.35
N SER A 212 3.88 12.64 -31.64
CA SER A 212 4.14 13.60 -32.72
C SER A 212 3.07 14.70 -32.87
N ARG A 213 2.01 14.72 -32.07
CA ARG A 213 1.02 15.81 -32.11
C ARG A 213 1.62 17.09 -31.53
N GLN A 214 1.91 18.05 -32.41
CA GLN A 214 2.20 19.43 -32.03
C GLN A 214 1.12 19.96 -31.07
N PRO A 215 1.48 20.73 -30.03
CA PRO A 215 0.49 21.35 -29.17
C PRO A 215 -0.48 22.17 -30.03
N GLY A 216 -1.77 21.85 -29.92
CA GLY A 216 -2.82 22.61 -30.60
C GLY A 216 -2.74 24.09 -30.21
N PRO A 217 -3.23 25.00 -31.07
CA PRO A 217 -3.17 26.43 -30.81
C PRO A 217 -3.80 26.75 -29.44
N PRO A 218 -3.25 27.72 -28.69
CA PRO A 218 -3.77 28.08 -27.38
C PRO A 218 -5.26 28.45 -27.48
N ALA A 219 -6.04 27.98 -26.50
CA ALA A 219 -7.45 28.31 -26.41
C ALA A 219 -7.62 29.84 -26.34
N PRO A 220 -8.61 30.42 -27.06
CA PRO A 220 -8.85 31.84 -27.00
C PRO A 220 -9.20 32.26 -25.57
N ASP A 221 -8.53 33.30 -25.09
CA ASP A 221 -8.83 33.94 -23.80
C ASP A 221 -10.26 34.47 -23.83
N HIS A 222 -11.18 33.74 -23.22
CA HIS A 222 -12.50 34.26 -22.88
C HIS A 222 -12.39 35.08 -21.60
N LEU A 223 -11.79 36.27 -21.72
CA LEU A 223 -11.95 37.35 -20.76
C LEU A 223 -12.82 38.45 -21.39
N GLN A 224 -14.10 38.44 -21.07
CA GLN A 224 -15.11 39.52 -21.15
C GLN A 224 -16.42 38.86 -20.67
N SER A 225 -17.12 39.30 -19.63
CA SER A 225 -17.25 40.60 -18.96
C SER A 225 -17.58 40.43 -17.48
#